data_AF-A0A0P7VPI6-F1
#
_entry.id   AF-A0A0P7VPI6-F1
#
_cell.length_a   1.000
_cell.length_b   1.000
_cell.length_c   1.000
_cell.angle_alpha   90.00
_cell.angle_beta   90.00
_cell.angle_gamma   90.00
#
_symmetry.space_group_name_H-M   'P 1'
#
loop_
_entity.id
_entity.type
_entity.pdbx_description
1 polymer ?
#
loop_
_entity_poly.entity_id
_entity_poly.type
_entity_poly.pdbx_seq_one_letter_code
_entity_poly.pdbx_strand_id
1 'polypeptide(L)' 'MMNGRVWILTREDHEIVGWFGRNGRYPGQFIWLHSVDVDSKGNVYTTEVNTGRRVQRFVFQGLED' A
#
# COMPACT_ATOMS: atom_id res chain seq x y z
N MET A 1 -17.89 -3.95 3.15
CA MET A 1 -16.82 -3.46 4.05
C MET A 1 -15.53 -3.50 3.25
N MET A 2 -14.70 -2.45 3.31
CA MET A 2 -13.41 -2.43 2.62
C MET A 2 -12.26 -2.51 3.63
N ASN A 3 -11.20 -3.26 3.29
CA ASN A 3 -10.00 -3.38 4.12
C ASN A 3 -9.16 -2.10 4.03
N GLY A 4 -8.85 -1.67 2.80
CA GLY A 4 -8.07 -0.44 2.55
C GLY A 4 -6.66 -0.54 3.13
N ARG A 5 -5.98 -1.67 2.95
CA ARG A 5 -4.63 -1.92 3.45
C ARG A 5 -3.74 -2.49 2.37
N VAL A 6 -2.46 -2.13 2.43
CA VAL A 6 -1.35 -2.84 1.80
C VAL A 6 -0.64 -3.62 2.90
N TRP A 7 -0.48 -4.92 2.69
CA TRP A 7 0.23 -5.81 3.59
C TRP A 7 1.64 -6.05 3.08
N ILE A 8 2.60 -6.11 3.99
CA ILE A 8 4.00 -6.38 3.70
C ILE A 8 4.30 -7.76 4.30
N LEU A 9 4.78 -8.66 3.46
CA LEU A 9 5.04 -10.04 3.84
C LEU A 9 6.45 -10.44 3.41
N THR A 10 7.08 -11.34 4.16
CA THR A 10 8.29 -12.03 3.73
C THR A 10 7.98 -12.88 2.50
N ARG A 11 8.98 -13.05 1.62
CA ARG A 11 8.83 -13.87 0.42
C ARG A 11 8.90 -15.36 0.71
N GLU A 12 9.66 -15.75 1.72
CA GLU A 12 9.97 -17.16 2.00
C GLU A 12 8.76 -17.92 2.54
N ASP A 13 8.09 -17.36 3.53
CA ASP A 13 7.02 -18.01 4.29
C ASP A 13 5.74 -17.18 4.39
N HIS A 14 5.70 -15.99 3.79
CA HIS A 14 4.56 -15.06 3.86
C HIS A 14 4.22 -14.64 5.29
N GLU A 15 5.22 -14.57 6.18
CA GLU A 15 5.07 -13.89 7.46
C GLU A 15 4.68 -12.43 7.24
N ILE A 16 3.65 -11.96 7.93
CA ILE A 16 3.24 -10.55 7.87
C ILE A 16 4.19 -9.73 8.75
N VAL A 17 5.04 -8.92 8.12
CA VAL A 17 6.01 -8.05 8.79
C VAL A 17 5.52 -6.62 8.95
N GLY A 18 4.41 -6.26 8.30
CA GLY A 18 3.83 -4.94 8.45
C GLY A 18 2.63 -4.68 7.54
N TRP A 19 2.06 -3.50 7.68
CA TRP A 19 0.99 -3.01 6.81
C TRP A 19 0.86 -1.50 6.92
N PHE A 20 0.25 -0.89 5.91
CA PHE A 20 -0.18 0.49 5.96
C PHE A 20 -1.51 0.67 5.23
N GLY A 21 -2.18 1.78 5.50
CA GLY A 21 -3.48 2.09 4.90
C GLY A 21 -4.66 1.99 5.85
N ARG A 22 -5.70 2.75 5.52
CA ARG A 22 -7.06 2.58 6.03
C ARG A 22 -8.05 3.18 5.05
N ASN A 23 -9.35 2.96 5.24
CA ASN A 23 -10.34 3.63 4.40
C ASN A 23 -10.32 5.16 4.56
N GLY A 24 -10.49 5.89 3.45
CA GLY A 24 -10.66 7.34 3.45
C GLY A 24 -9.98 8.05 2.27
N ARG A 25 -9.99 9.39 2.29
CA ARG A 25 -9.59 10.23 1.16
C ARG A 25 -8.26 10.96 1.34
N TYR A 26 -7.68 10.93 2.52
CA TYR A 26 -6.42 11.62 2.81
C TYR A 26 -5.21 10.79 2.34
N PRO A 27 -3.99 11.38 2.32
CA PRO A 27 -2.77 10.63 2.03
C PRO A 27 -2.64 9.40 2.93
N GLY A 28 -2.28 8.26 2.33
CA GLY A 28 -2.18 6.97 3.04
C GLY A 28 -3.52 6.32 3.38
N GLN A 29 -4.63 6.84 2.85
CA GLN A 29 -5.94 6.20 2.95
C GLN A 29 -6.41 5.70 1.57
N PHE A 30 -7.45 4.87 1.52
CA PHE A 30 -7.96 4.30 0.28
C PHE A 30 -9.50 4.26 0.23
N ILE A 31 -10.06 4.45 -0.95
CA ILE A 31 -11.48 4.36 -1.28
C ILE A 31 -11.77 3.13 -2.14
N TRP A 32 -10.90 2.76 -3.09
CA TRP A 32 -11.02 1.53 -3.88
C TRP A 32 -9.66 1.08 -4.46
N LEU A 33 -8.76 0.67 -3.55
CA LEU A 33 -7.44 0.14 -3.89
C LEU A 33 -7.56 -1.08 -4.81
N HIS A 34 -6.88 -1.06 -5.96
CA HIS A 34 -7.02 -2.08 -6.99
C HIS A 34 -5.69 -2.67 -7.45
N SER A 35 -4.63 -1.87 -7.50
CA SER A 35 -3.31 -2.34 -7.93
C SER A 35 -2.19 -1.80 -7.04
N VAL A 36 -1.11 -2.56 -6.97
CA VAL A 36 0.13 -2.21 -6.27
C VAL A 36 1.32 -2.57 -7.16
N ASP A 37 2.35 -1.74 -7.16
CA ASP A 37 3.64 -1.99 -7.82
C ASP A 37 4.79 -1.36 -7.03
N VAL A 38 6.03 -1.75 -7.31
CA VAL A 38 7.23 -1.33 -6.56
C VAL A 38 8.35 -0.92 -7.52
N ASP A 39 9.02 0.19 -7.24
CA ASP A 39 10.21 0.60 -8.01
C ASP A 39 11.51 0.01 -7.47
N SER A 40 12.62 0.18 -8.20
CA SER A 40 13.93 -0.36 -7.81
C SER A 40 14.53 0.25 -6.53
N LYS A 41 13.92 1.30 -5.99
CA LYS A 41 14.29 1.90 -4.69
C LYS A 41 13.39 1.41 -3.56
N GLY A 42 12.46 0.50 -3.84
CA GLY A 42 11.53 -0.06 -2.87
C GLY A 42 10.29 0.81 -2.62
N ASN A 43 10.10 1.93 -3.33
CA ASN A 43 8.90 2.75 -3.13
C ASN A 43 7.67 2.00 -3.65
N VAL A 44 6.57 2.08 -2.90
CA VAL A 44 5.32 1.40 -3.25
C VAL A 44 4.38 2.39 -3.94
N TYR A 45 3.80 1.96 -5.06
CA TYR A 45 2.80 2.70 -5.81
C TYR A 45 1.49 1.97 -5.72
N THR A 46 0.43 2.72 -5.45
CA THR A 46 -0.93 2.18 -5.40
C THR A 46 -1.82 2.94 -6.35
N THR A 47 -2.77 2.24 -6.96
CA THR A 47 -3.79 2.87 -7.80
C THR A 47 -5.18 2.50 -7.33
N GLU A 48 -6.10 3.44 -7.50
CA GLU A 48 -7.49 3.28 -7.11
C GLU A 48 -8.43 3.47 -8.29
N VAL A 49 -9.47 2.63 -8.34
CA VAL A 49 -10.50 2.66 -9.38
C VAL A 49 -11.75 3.44 -8.93
N ASN A 50 -12.73 3.56 -9.83
CA ASN A 50 -13.99 4.28 -9.64
C ASN A 50 -13.81 5.72 -9.10
N THR A 51 -14.15 6.00 -7.83
CA THR A 51 -14.10 7.36 -7.25
C THR A 51 -12.78 7.65 -6.53
N GLY A 52 -11.87 6.67 -6.42
CA GLY A 52 -10.53 6.88 -5.87
C GLY A 52 -9.65 7.70 -6.82
N ARG A 53 -9.65 7.34 -8.13
CA ARG A 53 -9.05 8.07 -9.27
C ARG A 53 -7.70 8.70 -8.98
N ARG A 54 -6.82 7.98 -8.26
CA ARG A 54 -5.52 8.51 -7.88
C ARG A 54 -4.46 7.44 -7.86
N VAL A 55 -3.23 7.93 -7.97
CA VAL A 55 -2.01 7.19 -7.69
C VAL A 55 -1.40 7.76 -6.42
N GLN A 56 -0.98 6.91 -5.49
CA GLN A 56 -0.21 7.32 -4.32
C GLN A 56 1.14 6.60 -4.32
N ARG A 57 2.22 7.36 -4.11
CA ARG A 57 3.58 6.84 -3.91
C ARG A 57 3.93 6.90 -2.43
N PHE A 58 4.38 5.78 -1.88
CA PHE A 58 4.86 5.62 -0.53
C PHE A 58 6.37 5.44 -0.56
N VAL A 59 7.09 6.35 0.10
CA VAL A 59 8.55 6.31 0.13
C VAL A 59 9.00 5.24 1.11
N PHE A 60 9.84 4.32 0.65
CA PHE A 60 10.43 3.32 1.54
C PHE A 60 11.48 3.98 2.42
N GLN A 61 11.35 3.83 3.73
CA GLN A 61 12.25 4.41 4.73
C GLN A 61 13.18 3.38 5.38
N GLY A 62 13.09 2.11 5.00
CA GLY A 62 13.78 1.00 5.65
C GLY A 62 12.84 0.12 6.47
N LEU A 63 13.40 -0.94 7.04
CA LEU A 63 12.76 -1.72 8.10
C LEU A 63 13.31 -1.19 9.43
N GLU A 64 12.45 -1.09 10.44
CA GLU A 64 12.89 -0.87 11.82
C GLU A 64 13.41 -2.22 12.37
N ASP A 65 14.48 -2.17 13.17
CA ASP A 65 15.07 -3.35 13.86
C ASP A 65 14.22 -3.81 15.06
#